data_AF-A4S221-F1
#
_entry.id   AF-A4S221-F1
#
_cell.length_a   1.000
_cell.length_b   1.000
_cell.length_c   1.000
_cell.angle_alpha   90.00
_cell.angle_beta   90.00
_cell.angle_gamma   90.00
#
_symmetry.space_group_name_H-M   'P 1'
#
loop_
_entity.id
_entity.type
_entity.pdbx_description
1 polymer ?
#
loop_
_entity_poly.entity_id
_entity_poly.type
_entity_poly.pdbx_seq_one_letter_code
_entity_poly.pdbx_strand_id
1 'polypeptide(L)'
;MTQVPLRFDNAREYVRTYAPFVLAECDEHVRRRSGEGTSVKAEAARAAERDEEFHVVAFDVSETDSERLSDNDLVLLSKEELTAKVTEDARLTHALAVVDGREMKTRVRLRLYLPDTTMTTEARVHSESDYKRFRTVRNALTAVKGERWFLKSLANLSTFTREWLAIHAFPAFPYAATILNGTPAAGIGGPSSVNAWSMPDGLKTFVERSCNDSQIKALESALTREPLVLVQGAPGTGKTRTIIPLLSVLLHSVPSTSSRTIVDFKAYAKMREARVVATAEEKREAWMRASPWLRTTNPRDAPPPPTLVAEKVSGSVNAESNVSPSSKPSSNGAVRVVAQTLGADAYRRSKILVCAPSNEILDEIVSLIIKTGLVDGNGETYSPTVVRVGVNVHDSVRQVSMDALVSQRLGELGAHVDSVRKFEAAVERDRLKQAILDEANVVCSTLSFSGAGMFARMSTPFDAVIIDEATLAVEPSTLVPLCYGAKQVYLIGDDRELAATVLSSAAVEYKYDVSMFSRFRKCDYPVHSLTADKTTGKRKSTTASEKKRHMHDPHWSGAAEFIRTNELNTADGGFSKEGFRDELIVENTKKGEAVGGDEMLADVEDGDDSNRDAFTDSPDEPAKKKQTRRSTRA
;
A
#
# COMPACT_ATOMS: atom_id res chain seq x y z
N MET A 1 -8.24 8.17 27.01
CA MET A 1 -7.10 8.57 26.18
C MET A 1 -6.00 9.06 27.09
N THR A 2 -4.74 8.86 26.71
CA THR A 2 -3.56 9.36 27.41
C THR A 2 -2.72 10.16 26.43
N GLN A 3 -1.98 11.16 26.91
CA GLN A 3 -1.10 11.95 26.04
C GLN A 3 -0.10 11.04 25.35
N VAL A 4 0.09 11.21 24.04
CA VAL A 4 1.09 10.47 23.26
C VAL A 4 2.50 10.86 23.77
N PRO A 5 3.25 9.93 24.37
CA PRO A 5 4.58 10.23 24.88
C PRO A 5 5.60 10.25 23.72
N LEU A 6 6.76 10.86 23.97
CA LEU A 6 7.86 10.84 23.00
C LEU A 6 8.49 9.45 22.87
N ARG A 7 8.54 8.72 24.00
CA ARG A 7 9.09 7.36 24.11
C ARG A 7 8.09 6.47 24.84
N PHE A 8 8.13 5.19 24.54
CA PHE A 8 7.25 4.18 25.11
C PHE A 8 8.08 3.11 25.82
N ASP A 9 7.62 2.66 26.99
CA ASP A 9 8.31 1.65 27.79
C ASP A 9 8.28 0.28 27.10
N ASN A 10 7.18 -0.03 26.41
CA ASN A 10 6.98 -1.31 25.75
C ASN A 10 5.88 -1.25 24.69
N ALA A 11 5.82 -2.29 23.84
CA ALA A 11 4.83 -2.41 22.78
C ALA A 11 3.38 -2.44 23.30
N ARG A 12 3.13 -2.93 24.52
CA ARG A 12 1.78 -2.96 25.11
C ARG A 12 1.29 -1.56 25.46
N GLU A 13 2.17 -0.71 25.98
CA GLU A 13 1.88 0.71 26.21
C GLU A 13 1.59 1.42 24.88
N TYR A 14 2.42 1.20 23.86
CA TYR A 14 2.21 1.75 22.52
C TYR A 14 0.80 1.46 21.99
N VAL A 15 0.39 0.18 22.02
CA VAL A 15 -0.95 -0.25 21.61
C VAL A 15 -2.04 0.41 22.45
N ARG A 16 -1.88 0.43 23.79
CA ARG A 16 -2.86 1.04 24.71
C ARG A 16 -3.02 2.55 24.51
N THR A 17 -1.96 3.23 24.07
CA THR A 17 -1.99 4.67 23.80
C THR A 17 -2.68 4.97 22.48
N TYR A 18 -2.32 4.29 21.38
CA TYR A 18 -2.85 4.62 20.06
C TYR A 18 -4.23 4.01 19.74
N ALA A 19 -4.57 2.83 20.26
CA ALA A 19 -5.84 2.17 19.94
C ALA A 19 -7.09 3.02 20.26
N PRO A 20 -7.18 3.73 21.42
CA PRO A 20 -8.31 4.62 21.69
C PRO A 20 -8.41 5.80 20.74
N PHE A 21 -7.30 6.30 20.18
CA PHE A 21 -7.34 7.41 19.23
C PHE A 21 -7.87 6.99 17.87
N VAL A 22 -7.46 5.82 17.36
CA VAL A 22 -8.01 5.27 16.09
C VAL A 22 -9.53 5.09 16.20
N LEU A 23 -10.02 4.60 17.34
CA LEU A 23 -11.46 4.47 17.59
C LEU A 23 -12.17 5.82 17.65
N ALA A 24 -11.57 6.83 18.29
CA ALA A 24 -12.17 8.15 18.39
C ALA A 24 -12.19 8.91 17.06
N GLU A 25 -11.16 8.75 16.24
CA GLU A 25 -11.15 9.25 14.86
C GLU A 25 -12.21 8.57 14.01
N CYS A 26 -12.33 7.25 14.11
CA CYS A 26 -13.37 6.48 13.43
C CYS A 26 -14.77 6.97 13.82
N ASP A 27 -15.00 7.15 15.11
CA ASP A 27 -16.26 7.62 15.68
C ASP A 27 -16.59 9.04 15.21
N GLU A 28 -15.63 9.96 15.21
CA GLU A 28 -15.81 11.32 14.70
C GLU A 28 -16.06 11.34 13.18
N HIS A 29 -15.38 10.47 12.42
CA HIS A 29 -15.61 10.29 10.99
C HIS A 29 -17.04 9.82 10.69
N VAL A 30 -17.53 8.83 11.46
CA VAL A 30 -18.90 8.33 11.36
C VAL A 30 -19.91 9.42 11.71
N ARG A 31 -19.68 10.21 12.78
CA ARG A 31 -20.59 11.30 13.17
C ARG A 31 -20.72 12.36 12.09
N ARG A 32 -19.61 12.84 11.52
CA ARG A 32 -19.65 13.87 10.47
C ARG A 32 -20.44 13.42 9.25
N ARG A 33 -20.30 12.15 8.86
CA ARG A 33 -21.02 11.58 7.70
C ARG A 33 -22.44 11.11 8.01
N SER A 34 -22.81 10.93 9.28
CA SER A 34 -24.14 10.44 9.66
C SER A 34 -25.31 11.32 9.17
N GLY A 35 -25.06 12.61 8.96
CA GLY A 35 -26.03 13.56 8.38
C GLY A 35 -26.13 13.50 6.86
N GLU A 36 -25.17 12.88 6.19
CA GLU A 36 -25.03 12.84 4.73
C GLU A 36 -25.44 11.46 4.18
N GLY A 37 -25.73 11.38 2.88
CA GLY A 37 -25.97 10.11 2.18
C GLY A 37 -27.44 9.66 2.09
N THR A 38 -27.72 8.95 0.99
CA THR A 38 -29.05 8.44 0.64
C THR A 38 -29.23 7.01 1.15
N SER A 39 -30.40 6.70 1.69
CA SER A 39 -30.75 5.33 2.09
C SER A 39 -31.01 4.46 0.86
N VAL A 40 -30.46 3.25 0.87
CA VAL A 40 -30.69 2.20 -0.11
C VAL A 40 -31.82 1.29 0.36
N LYS A 41 -32.72 0.89 -0.54
CA LYS A 41 -33.74 -0.12 -0.26
C LYS A 41 -33.16 -1.52 -0.46
N ALA A 42 -33.40 -2.38 0.51
CA ALA A 42 -32.87 -3.73 0.54
C ALA A 42 -33.94 -4.73 0.97
N GLU A 43 -33.89 -5.95 0.43
CA GLU A 43 -34.75 -7.06 0.83
C GLU A 43 -33.91 -8.20 1.39
N ALA A 44 -34.29 -8.76 2.54
CA ALA A 44 -33.55 -9.87 3.13
C ALA A 44 -33.65 -11.11 2.24
N ALA A 45 -32.53 -11.52 1.64
CA ALA A 45 -32.47 -12.63 0.68
C ALA A 45 -32.60 -13.99 1.38
N ARG A 46 -32.11 -14.07 2.62
CA ARG A 46 -32.17 -15.24 3.51
C ARG A 46 -32.24 -14.81 4.97
N ALA A 47 -32.70 -15.72 5.82
CA ALA A 47 -32.64 -15.53 7.27
C ALA A 47 -31.19 -15.37 7.74
N ALA A 48 -31.00 -14.63 8.83
CA ALA A 48 -29.69 -14.48 9.45
C ALA A 48 -29.07 -15.82 9.83
N GLU A 49 -27.83 -16.03 9.41
CA GLU A 49 -26.97 -17.10 9.89
C GLU A 49 -26.14 -16.58 11.06
N ARG A 50 -26.00 -17.39 12.11
CA ARG A 50 -25.12 -17.05 13.22
C ARG A 50 -23.71 -17.54 12.91
N ASP A 51 -22.76 -16.63 12.99
CA ASP A 51 -21.33 -16.88 12.81
C ASP A 51 -20.61 -16.42 14.08
N GLU A 52 -20.27 -17.39 14.95
CA GLU A 52 -19.77 -17.15 16.31
C GLU A 52 -20.67 -16.20 17.13
N GLU A 53 -20.19 -14.97 17.40
CA GLU A 53 -20.91 -13.91 18.13
C GLU A 53 -21.67 -12.95 17.19
N PHE A 54 -21.48 -13.09 15.87
CA PHE A 54 -22.06 -12.23 14.86
C PHE A 54 -23.27 -12.87 14.17
N HIS A 55 -24.08 -12.01 13.54
CA HIS A 55 -25.18 -12.40 12.68
C HIS A 55 -24.87 -11.93 11.27
N VAL A 56 -24.89 -12.85 10.31
CA VAL A 56 -24.57 -12.59 8.91
C VAL A 56 -25.84 -12.73 8.09
N VAL A 57 -26.16 -11.69 7.31
CA VAL A 57 -27.38 -11.63 6.50
C VAL A 57 -27.03 -11.14 5.10
N ALA A 58 -27.61 -11.78 4.09
CA ALA A 58 -27.50 -11.30 2.72
C ALA A 58 -28.76 -10.51 2.33
N PHE A 59 -28.56 -9.37 1.69
CA PHE A 59 -29.60 -8.48 1.23
C PHE A 59 -29.55 -8.34 -0.29
N ASP A 60 -30.70 -8.49 -0.93
CA ASP A 60 -30.90 -8.16 -2.34
C ASP A 60 -31.17 -6.64 -2.46
N VAL A 61 -30.39 -5.98 -3.30
CA VAL A 61 -30.42 -4.53 -3.60
C VAL A 61 -30.46 -4.32 -5.11
N SER A 62 -30.93 -3.15 -5.56
CA SER A 62 -30.89 -2.81 -6.99
C SER A 62 -29.43 -2.72 -7.49
N GLU A 63 -29.18 -2.88 -8.79
CA GLU A 63 -27.81 -2.81 -9.34
C GLU A 63 -27.20 -1.42 -9.11
N THR A 64 -27.97 -0.36 -9.31
CA THR A 64 -27.56 1.03 -9.08
C THR A 64 -27.28 1.32 -7.61
N ASP A 65 -28.12 0.84 -6.70
CA ASP A 65 -27.89 1.05 -5.26
C ASP A 65 -26.75 0.19 -4.72
N SER A 66 -26.49 -0.95 -5.35
CA SER A 66 -25.39 -1.83 -4.99
C SER A 66 -24.04 -1.14 -5.14
N GLU A 67 -23.87 -0.28 -6.14
CA GLU A 67 -22.63 0.47 -6.37
C GLU A 67 -22.38 1.56 -5.31
N ARG A 68 -23.43 1.96 -4.58
CA ARG A 68 -23.34 2.95 -3.49
C ARG A 68 -22.81 2.38 -2.18
N LEU A 69 -22.72 1.06 -2.08
CA LEU A 69 -22.16 0.37 -0.92
C LEU A 69 -20.76 -0.11 -1.28
N SER A 70 -19.81 -0.05 -0.35
CA SER A 70 -18.47 -0.60 -0.53
C SER A 70 -18.14 -1.60 0.57
N ASP A 71 -17.21 -2.50 0.30
CA ASP A 71 -16.72 -3.43 1.32
C ASP A 71 -16.11 -2.63 2.48
N ASN A 72 -16.36 -3.09 3.71
CA ASN A 72 -16.03 -2.41 4.97
C ASN A 72 -16.81 -1.10 5.22
N ASP A 73 -17.89 -0.81 4.49
CA ASP A 73 -18.80 0.26 4.89
C ASP A 73 -19.52 -0.12 6.18
N LEU A 74 -19.47 0.80 7.16
CA LEU A 74 -20.40 0.81 8.28
C LEU A 74 -21.74 1.34 7.78
N VAL A 75 -22.77 0.52 7.88
CA VAL A 75 -24.13 0.86 7.45
C VAL A 75 -25.08 0.83 8.65
N LEU A 76 -26.04 1.76 8.64
CA LEU A 76 -27.18 1.72 9.53
C LEU A 76 -28.31 0.96 8.83
N LEU A 77 -28.66 -0.20 9.39
CA LEU A 77 -29.79 -1.02 8.98
C LEU A 77 -31.03 -0.57 9.76
N SER A 78 -32.15 -0.31 9.09
CA SER A 78 -33.42 0.02 9.75
C SER A 78 -34.65 -0.51 9.01
N LYS A 79 -35.75 -0.74 9.74
CA LYS A 79 -37.04 -1.11 9.14
C LYS A 79 -37.76 0.04 8.44
N GLU A 80 -37.58 1.24 8.97
CA GLU A 80 -38.14 2.47 8.43
C GLU A 80 -37.03 3.33 7.85
N GLU A 81 -37.37 4.13 6.83
CA GLU A 81 -36.45 5.13 6.32
C GLU A 81 -36.26 6.22 7.37
N LEU A 82 -35.05 6.30 7.92
CA LEU A 82 -34.72 7.24 9.00
C LEU A 82 -34.65 8.67 8.44
N THR A 83 -35.79 9.32 8.40
CA THR A 83 -35.94 10.76 8.16
C THR A 83 -35.94 11.53 9.49
N ALA A 84 -35.95 12.87 9.46
CA ALA A 84 -35.82 13.73 10.63
C ALA A 84 -36.88 13.50 11.76
N LYS A 85 -37.94 12.73 11.51
CA LYS A 85 -38.92 12.29 12.52
C LYS A 85 -38.85 10.78 12.71
N VAL A 86 -38.13 10.34 13.73
CA VAL A 86 -37.98 8.90 14.08
C VAL A 86 -39.14 8.48 14.99
N THR A 87 -39.91 7.46 14.57
CA THR A 87 -40.97 6.84 15.38
C THR A 87 -40.39 6.03 16.54
N GLU A 88 -41.17 5.75 17.60
CA GLU A 88 -40.74 4.85 18.69
C GLU A 88 -40.41 3.44 18.17
N ASP A 89 -41.14 2.96 17.15
CA ASP A 89 -40.90 1.66 16.52
C ASP A 89 -39.60 1.65 15.70
N ALA A 90 -39.27 2.75 15.00
CA ALA A 90 -37.96 2.92 14.33
C ALA A 90 -36.79 2.92 15.32
N ARG A 91 -36.99 3.37 16.57
CA ARG A 91 -35.95 3.31 17.61
C ARG A 91 -35.63 1.89 18.07
N LEU A 92 -36.55 0.94 17.89
CA LEU A 92 -36.37 -0.47 18.29
C LEU A 92 -36.00 -1.39 17.13
N THR A 93 -35.98 -0.90 15.89
CA THR A 93 -35.83 -1.70 14.67
C THR A 93 -34.65 -1.27 13.80
N HIS A 94 -33.59 -0.76 14.43
CA HIS A 94 -32.33 -0.42 13.76
C HIS A 94 -31.13 -1.12 14.40
N ALA A 95 -30.08 -1.32 13.60
CA ALA A 95 -28.79 -1.83 14.06
C ALA A 95 -27.66 -1.33 13.16
N LEU A 96 -26.45 -1.27 13.71
CA LEU A 96 -25.24 -1.09 12.91
C LEU A 96 -24.83 -2.43 12.30
N ALA A 97 -24.37 -2.38 11.07
CA ALA A 97 -23.82 -3.52 10.36
C ALA A 97 -22.58 -3.09 9.57
N VAL A 98 -21.70 -4.04 9.29
CA VAL A 98 -20.57 -3.82 8.38
C VAL A 98 -20.81 -4.61 7.10
N VAL A 99 -20.58 -3.98 5.95
CA VAL A 99 -20.56 -4.68 4.67
C VAL A 99 -19.36 -5.63 4.65
N ASP A 100 -19.65 -6.92 4.72
CA ASP A 100 -18.66 -7.99 4.80
C ASP A 100 -18.23 -8.51 3.42
N GLY A 101 -19.01 -8.20 2.39
CA GLY A 101 -18.68 -8.55 1.02
C GLY A 101 -19.93 -8.73 0.18
N ARG A 102 -19.75 -9.35 -0.98
CA ARG A 102 -20.79 -9.52 -2.00
C ARG A 102 -20.80 -10.94 -2.52
N GLU A 103 -22.00 -11.47 -2.74
CA GLU A 103 -22.19 -12.79 -3.36
C GLU A 103 -22.48 -12.66 -4.87
N MET A 104 -23.17 -11.58 -5.24
CA MET A 104 -23.54 -11.23 -6.62
C MET A 104 -23.54 -9.70 -6.77
N LYS A 105 -23.69 -9.19 -7.99
CA LYS A 105 -23.80 -7.74 -8.24
C LYS A 105 -24.87 -7.06 -7.40
N THR A 106 -25.99 -7.73 -7.16
CA THR A 106 -27.16 -7.20 -6.46
C THR A 106 -27.33 -7.78 -5.06
N ARG A 107 -26.36 -8.56 -4.55
CA ARG A 107 -26.47 -9.23 -3.25
C ARG A 107 -25.29 -8.87 -2.35
N VAL A 108 -25.58 -8.07 -1.34
CA VAL A 108 -24.62 -7.56 -0.36
C VAL A 108 -24.75 -8.34 0.94
N ARG A 109 -23.63 -8.74 1.53
CA ARG A 109 -23.55 -9.45 2.80
C ARG A 109 -23.22 -8.46 3.91
N LEU A 110 -24.04 -8.45 4.95
CA LEU A 110 -23.86 -7.63 6.14
C LEU A 110 -23.55 -8.50 7.36
N ARG A 111 -22.60 -8.06 8.17
CA ARG A 111 -22.28 -8.63 9.48
C ARG A 111 -22.75 -7.70 10.58
N LEU A 112 -23.50 -8.23 11.55
CA LEU A 112 -24.07 -7.50 12.68
C LEU A 112 -23.62 -8.11 14.01
N TYR A 113 -23.39 -7.26 15.00
CA TYR A 113 -23.19 -7.69 16.39
C TYR A 113 -24.48 -7.41 17.18
N LEU A 114 -25.18 -8.48 17.58
CA LEU A 114 -26.47 -8.43 18.29
C LEU A 114 -26.41 -9.38 19.50
N PRO A 115 -25.78 -8.96 20.62
CA PRO A 115 -25.48 -9.86 21.73
C PRO A 115 -26.73 -10.32 22.48
N ASP A 116 -26.64 -11.54 23.02
CA ASP A 116 -27.65 -12.12 23.91
C ASP A 116 -27.39 -11.75 25.37
N THR A 117 -28.47 -11.53 26.13
CA THR A 117 -28.44 -11.14 27.55
C THR A 117 -27.76 -12.18 28.46
N THR A 118 -27.56 -13.40 27.97
CA THR A 118 -27.16 -14.57 28.78
C THR A 118 -25.71 -15.01 28.58
N MET A 119 -24.91 -14.36 27.73
CA MET A 119 -23.66 -14.98 27.23
C MET A 119 -22.35 -14.19 27.39
N THR A 120 -22.29 -12.99 28.00
CA THR A 120 -21.00 -12.30 28.12
C THR A 120 -20.79 -11.55 29.45
N THR A 121 -19.53 -11.47 29.88
CA THR A 121 -19.03 -10.59 30.95
C THR A 121 -19.22 -9.09 30.66
N GLU A 122 -19.82 -8.74 29.52
CA GLU A 122 -20.02 -7.38 28.98
C GLU A 122 -21.37 -6.75 29.32
N ALA A 123 -22.17 -7.36 30.20
CA ALA A 123 -23.45 -6.83 30.70
C ALA A 123 -23.39 -5.40 31.29
N ARG A 124 -22.20 -4.80 31.39
CA ARG A 124 -21.95 -3.43 31.86
C ARG A 124 -21.97 -2.36 30.74
N VAL A 125 -22.01 -2.73 29.46
CA VAL A 125 -21.89 -1.78 28.33
C VAL A 125 -23.24 -1.40 27.73
N HIS A 126 -24.21 -2.31 27.72
CA HIS A 126 -25.49 -2.12 27.06
C HIS A 126 -26.66 -1.95 28.05
N SER A 127 -27.57 -1.04 27.72
CA SER A 127 -28.79 -0.80 28.49
C SER A 127 -29.86 -1.88 28.25
N GLU A 128 -30.86 -1.99 29.12
CA GLU A 128 -31.99 -2.90 28.91
C GLU A 128 -32.76 -2.60 27.62
N SER A 129 -32.86 -1.32 27.23
CA SER A 129 -33.43 -0.92 25.95
C SER A 129 -32.60 -1.37 24.75
N ASP A 130 -31.26 -1.42 24.87
CA ASP A 130 -30.40 -1.94 23.81
C ASP A 130 -30.65 -3.43 23.58
N TYR A 131 -30.74 -4.23 24.65
CA TYR A 131 -31.05 -5.67 24.53
C TYR A 131 -32.44 -5.91 23.97
N LYS A 132 -33.43 -5.07 24.32
CA LYS A 132 -34.76 -5.10 23.69
C LYS A 132 -34.66 -4.85 22.19
N ARG A 133 -33.91 -3.82 21.76
CA ARG A 133 -33.64 -3.52 20.35
C ARG A 133 -32.93 -4.69 19.65
N PHE A 134 -31.87 -5.23 20.23
CA PHE A 134 -31.12 -6.35 19.65
C PHE A 134 -32.00 -7.58 19.44
N ARG A 135 -32.86 -7.91 20.42
CA ARG A 135 -33.84 -8.99 20.30
C ARG A 135 -34.84 -8.72 19.18
N THR A 136 -35.39 -7.50 19.09
CA THR A 136 -36.35 -7.13 18.04
C THR A 136 -35.73 -7.24 16.65
N VAL A 137 -34.54 -6.66 16.44
CA VAL A 137 -33.83 -6.71 15.15
C VAL A 137 -33.49 -8.13 14.75
N ARG A 138 -32.94 -8.94 15.67
CA ARG A 138 -32.64 -10.35 15.40
C ARG A 138 -33.88 -11.14 15.01
N ASN A 139 -34.97 -10.98 15.75
CA ASN A 139 -36.24 -11.64 15.42
C ASN A 139 -36.71 -11.27 14.02
N ALA A 140 -36.63 -9.99 13.64
CA ALA A 140 -36.96 -9.53 12.29
C ALA A 140 -36.02 -10.12 11.22
N LEU A 141 -34.71 -10.16 11.48
CA LEU A 141 -33.74 -10.75 10.54
C LEU A 141 -33.90 -12.28 10.37
N THR A 142 -34.47 -12.95 11.36
CA THR A 142 -34.83 -14.38 11.27
C THR A 142 -36.23 -14.61 10.70
N ALA A 143 -37.09 -13.59 10.71
CA ALA A 143 -38.48 -13.69 10.30
C ALA A 143 -38.61 -13.38 8.80
N VAL A 144 -38.85 -14.44 8.02
CA VAL A 144 -39.38 -14.39 6.65
C VAL A 144 -38.45 -13.78 5.57
N LYS A 145 -38.24 -14.54 4.50
CA LYS A 145 -37.56 -14.08 3.28
C LYS A 145 -38.36 -12.95 2.61
N GLY A 146 -37.68 -11.89 2.17
CA GLY A 146 -38.30 -10.78 1.43
C GLY A 146 -38.81 -9.62 2.30
N GLU A 147 -38.47 -9.61 3.60
CA GLU A 147 -38.71 -8.41 4.41
C GLU A 147 -37.90 -7.22 3.89
N ARG A 148 -38.53 -6.04 3.84
CA ARG A 148 -37.91 -4.79 3.40
C ARG A 148 -37.14 -4.11 4.53
N TRP A 149 -36.02 -3.53 4.16
CA TRP A 149 -35.09 -2.82 5.02
C TRP A 149 -34.50 -1.61 4.28
N PHE A 150 -33.98 -0.67 5.05
CA PHE A 150 -33.22 0.48 4.57
C PHE A 150 -31.79 0.37 5.07
N LEU A 151 -30.84 0.63 4.17
CA LEU A 151 -29.41 0.64 4.44
C LEU A 151 -28.89 2.04 4.19
N LYS A 152 -28.40 2.71 5.23
CA LYS A 152 -27.71 4.00 5.08
C LYS A 152 -26.22 3.82 5.31
N SER A 153 -25.39 4.06 4.29
CA SER A 153 -23.93 4.07 4.46
C SER A 153 -23.53 5.25 5.34
N LEU A 154 -22.80 4.98 6.42
CA LEU A 154 -22.31 5.97 7.36
C LEU A 154 -20.86 6.33 7.05
N ALA A 155 -19.98 5.35 6.90
CA ALA A 155 -18.58 5.57 6.60
C ALA A 155 -17.87 4.29 6.15
N ASN A 156 -16.78 4.42 5.38
CA ASN A 156 -15.91 3.29 5.08
C ASN A 156 -14.86 3.09 6.17
N LEU A 157 -14.80 1.89 6.75
CA LEU A 157 -13.92 1.57 7.88
C LEU A 157 -12.54 1.08 7.47
N SER A 158 -12.22 1.00 6.17
CA SER A 158 -10.98 0.36 5.69
C SER A 158 -9.73 0.99 6.30
N THR A 159 -9.64 2.33 6.34
CA THR A 159 -8.46 3.02 6.88
C THR A 159 -8.26 2.70 8.37
N PHE A 160 -9.31 2.86 9.19
CA PHE A 160 -9.24 2.60 10.63
C PHE A 160 -8.97 1.12 10.94
N THR A 161 -9.56 0.21 10.17
CA THR A 161 -9.32 -1.24 10.33
C THR A 161 -7.85 -1.57 10.05
N ARG A 162 -7.26 -0.98 9.02
CA ARG A 162 -5.84 -1.21 8.67
C ARG A 162 -4.89 -0.62 9.69
N GLU A 163 -5.18 0.58 10.20
CA GLU A 163 -4.41 1.20 11.29
C GLU A 163 -4.51 0.39 12.59
N TRP A 164 -5.71 -0.07 12.93
CA TRP A 164 -5.95 -0.94 14.07
C TRP A 164 -5.11 -2.22 13.97
N LEU A 165 -5.17 -2.91 12.83
CA LEU A 165 -4.38 -4.11 12.59
C LEU A 165 -2.87 -3.83 12.67
N ALA A 166 -2.41 -2.71 12.10
CA ALA A 166 -1.00 -2.33 12.13
C ALA A 166 -0.48 -2.04 13.55
N ILE A 167 -1.27 -1.34 14.38
CA ILE A 167 -0.95 -1.12 15.80
C ILE A 167 -0.85 -2.46 16.53
N HIS A 168 -1.77 -3.39 16.29
CA HIS A 168 -1.76 -4.69 16.96
C HIS A 168 -0.64 -5.62 16.45
N ALA A 169 -0.19 -5.45 15.20
CA ALA A 169 0.95 -6.15 14.63
C ALA A 169 2.31 -5.57 15.08
N PHE A 170 2.33 -4.34 15.59
CA PHE A 170 3.53 -3.62 16.01
C PHE A 170 4.54 -4.43 16.85
N PRO A 171 4.14 -5.25 17.85
CA PRO A 171 5.09 -6.04 18.64
C PRO A 171 5.95 -7.00 17.82
N ALA A 172 5.51 -7.38 16.62
CA ALA A 172 6.24 -8.29 15.73
C ALA A 172 7.24 -7.57 14.81
N PHE A 173 7.32 -6.23 14.84
CA PHE A 173 8.18 -5.48 13.92
C PHE A 173 9.66 -5.62 14.30
N PRO A 174 10.57 -5.85 13.33
CA PRO A 174 11.99 -6.07 13.62
C PRO A 174 12.68 -4.85 14.24
N TYR A 175 12.14 -3.64 14.04
CA TYR A 175 12.61 -2.37 14.58
C TYR A 175 11.64 -1.77 15.61
N ALA A 176 10.78 -2.57 16.25
CA ALA A 176 9.87 -2.10 17.28
C ALA A 176 10.60 -1.34 18.41
N ALA A 177 11.78 -1.82 18.84
CA ALA A 177 12.59 -1.15 19.85
C ALA A 177 13.06 0.25 19.42
N THR A 178 13.45 0.42 18.15
CA THR A 178 13.80 1.72 17.57
C THR A 178 12.62 2.68 17.59
N ILE A 179 11.42 2.18 17.25
CA ILE A 179 10.19 3.00 17.25
C ILE A 179 9.77 3.40 18.68
N LEU A 180 9.85 2.47 19.64
CA LEU A 180 9.52 2.72 21.04
C LEU A 180 10.45 3.77 21.68
N ASN A 181 11.76 3.60 21.49
CA ASN A 181 12.76 4.44 22.14
C ASN A 181 13.03 5.76 21.41
N GLY A 182 12.70 5.83 20.11
CA GLY A 182 13.09 6.96 19.26
C GLY A 182 14.60 7.09 19.17
N THR A 183 15.35 5.98 19.15
CA THR A 183 16.81 5.96 19.05
C THR A 183 17.28 4.91 18.02
N PRO A 184 18.35 5.19 17.25
CA PRO A 184 18.84 4.27 16.22
C PRO A 184 19.26 2.92 16.80
N ALA A 185 19.06 1.86 16.03
CA ALA A 185 19.46 0.50 16.40
C ALA A 185 20.99 0.37 16.65
N ALA A 186 21.81 1.23 16.04
CA ALA A 186 23.26 1.30 16.30
C ALA A 186 23.60 1.55 17.79
N GLY A 187 22.72 2.20 18.56
CA GLY A 187 22.87 2.39 20.01
C GLY A 187 22.43 1.19 20.87
N ILE A 188 21.85 0.15 20.26
CA ILE A 188 21.23 -1.02 20.94
C ILE A 188 21.96 -2.32 20.54
N GLY A 189 23.15 -2.23 19.92
CA GLY A 189 23.92 -3.39 19.45
C GLY A 189 23.55 -3.84 18.02
N GLY A 190 23.19 -2.90 17.15
CA GLY A 190 22.96 -3.11 15.71
C GLY A 190 24.19 -3.61 14.93
N PRO A 191 24.00 -4.05 13.66
CA PRO A 191 24.86 -5.00 12.98
C PRO A 191 26.31 -4.55 12.95
N SER A 192 27.21 -5.46 13.36
CA SER A 192 28.65 -5.33 13.20
C SER A 192 28.98 -4.92 11.76
N SER A 193 30.01 -4.10 11.59
CA SER A 193 30.57 -3.52 10.35
C SER A 193 30.99 -4.52 9.24
N VAL A 194 30.44 -5.73 9.25
CA VAL A 194 30.83 -6.90 8.46
C VAL A 194 30.09 -6.97 7.11
N ASN A 195 28.98 -6.23 6.94
CA ASN A 195 28.14 -6.25 5.74
C ASN A 195 27.95 -4.86 5.13
N ALA A 196 29.02 -4.09 4.92
CA ALA A 196 28.94 -2.83 4.17
C ALA A 196 28.43 -3.13 2.74
N TRP A 197 27.51 -2.32 2.23
CA TRP A 197 27.13 -2.31 0.82
C TRP A 197 27.87 -1.18 0.10
N SER A 198 28.08 -1.33 -1.20
CA SER A 198 28.73 -0.32 -2.03
C SER A 198 27.90 -0.05 -3.29
N MET A 199 27.89 1.21 -3.72
CA MET A 199 27.34 1.59 -5.02
C MET A 199 28.32 1.17 -6.13
N PRO A 200 27.86 0.49 -7.19
CA PRO A 200 28.65 0.30 -8.40
C PRO A 200 29.12 1.63 -9.01
N ASP A 201 30.25 1.64 -9.71
CA ASP A 201 30.89 2.86 -10.21
C ASP A 201 30.00 3.68 -11.15
N GLY A 202 29.24 3.01 -12.02
CA GLY A 202 28.32 3.67 -12.95
C GLY A 202 27.19 4.41 -12.23
N LEU A 203 26.57 3.74 -11.25
CA LEU A 203 25.56 4.34 -10.40
C LEU A 203 26.12 5.46 -9.53
N LYS A 204 27.31 5.28 -8.96
CA LYS A 204 27.99 6.30 -8.16
C LYS A 204 28.26 7.56 -8.99
N THR A 205 28.78 7.39 -10.21
CA THR A 205 29.03 8.50 -11.15
C THR A 205 27.74 9.24 -11.50
N PHE A 206 26.63 8.53 -11.68
CA PHE A 206 25.32 9.15 -11.90
C PHE A 206 24.90 9.99 -10.69
N VAL A 207 24.91 9.40 -9.49
CA VAL A 207 24.52 10.07 -8.24
C VAL A 207 25.35 11.33 -8.00
N GLU A 208 26.67 11.27 -8.17
CA GLU A 208 27.58 12.43 -8.01
C GLU A 208 27.31 13.55 -9.03
N ARG A 209 26.73 13.23 -10.19
CA ARG A 209 26.38 14.22 -11.23
C ARG A 209 24.98 14.80 -11.04
N SER A 210 24.03 14.00 -10.57
CA SER A 210 22.61 14.37 -10.50
C SER A 210 22.18 14.94 -9.16
N CYS A 211 22.93 14.69 -8.09
CA CYS A 211 22.57 15.05 -6.72
C CYS A 211 23.61 15.99 -6.11
N ASN A 212 23.17 16.81 -5.15
CA ASN A 212 24.08 17.62 -4.34
C ASN A 212 24.58 16.86 -3.10
N ASP A 213 25.60 17.40 -2.43
CA ASP A 213 26.23 16.76 -1.26
C ASP A 213 25.25 16.31 -0.18
N SER A 214 24.19 17.10 0.07
CA SER A 214 23.20 16.74 1.09
C SER A 214 22.31 15.57 0.68
N GLN A 215 21.94 15.51 -0.60
CA GLN A 215 21.22 14.38 -1.17
C GLN A 215 22.10 13.14 -1.23
N ILE A 216 23.37 13.27 -1.66
CA ILE A 216 24.33 12.15 -1.70
C ILE A 216 24.50 11.53 -0.30
N LYS A 217 24.69 12.35 0.74
CA LYS A 217 24.77 11.87 2.13
C LYS A 217 23.49 11.15 2.58
N ALA A 218 22.31 11.61 2.13
CA ALA A 218 21.06 10.91 2.41
C ALA A 218 21.00 9.56 1.68
N LEU A 219 21.48 9.48 0.44
CA LEU A 219 21.53 8.24 -0.36
C LEU A 219 22.52 7.21 0.19
N GLU A 220 23.64 7.66 0.76
CA GLU A 220 24.63 6.79 1.40
C GLU A 220 24.07 6.01 2.60
N SER A 221 23.03 6.53 3.26
CA SER A 221 22.31 5.79 4.32
C SER A 221 21.69 4.47 3.81
N ALA A 222 21.44 4.34 2.51
CA ALA A 222 20.99 3.08 1.93
C ALA A 222 22.03 1.97 2.00
N LEU A 223 23.30 2.33 2.08
CA LEU A 223 24.41 1.39 2.17
C LEU A 223 24.66 0.92 3.61
N THR A 224 24.25 1.70 4.62
CA THR A 224 24.46 1.36 6.04
C THR A 224 23.51 0.28 6.53
N ARG A 225 22.41 0.07 5.80
CA ARG A 225 21.32 -0.84 6.18
C ARG A 225 20.69 -0.52 7.53
N GLU A 226 20.72 0.76 7.92
CA GLU A 226 19.96 1.23 9.07
C GLU A 226 18.47 0.94 8.87
N PRO A 227 17.80 0.39 9.90
CA PRO A 227 16.42 -0.07 9.75
C PRO A 227 15.44 1.07 9.53
N LEU A 228 15.76 2.26 10.04
CA LEU A 228 14.90 3.43 9.91
C LEU A 228 15.76 4.68 9.73
N VAL A 229 15.51 5.40 8.64
CA VAL A 229 16.24 6.59 8.21
C VAL A 229 15.27 7.76 8.06
N LEU A 230 15.64 8.91 8.60
CA LEU A 230 14.89 10.16 8.43
C LEU A 230 15.59 11.06 7.41
N VAL A 231 14.84 11.50 6.40
CA VAL A 231 15.29 12.49 5.42
C VAL A 231 14.40 13.72 5.51
N GLN A 232 14.98 14.86 5.87
CA GLN A 232 14.26 16.12 5.99
C GLN A 232 14.55 17.03 4.81
N GLY A 233 13.55 17.70 4.25
CA GLY A 233 13.81 18.74 3.25
C GLY A 233 12.77 19.86 3.25
N ALA A 234 13.23 21.11 3.32
CA ALA A 234 12.35 22.27 3.16
C ALA A 234 11.69 22.30 1.75
N PRO A 235 10.60 23.06 1.55
CA PRO A 235 10.01 23.26 0.24
C PRO A 235 11.05 23.66 -0.82
N GLY A 236 11.04 22.97 -1.96
CA GLY A 236 11.99 23.22 -3.07
C GLY A 236 13.38 22.57 -2.92
N THR A 237 13.68 21.83 -1.86
CA THR A 237 14.95 21.08 -1.70
C THR A 237 15.01 19.77 -2.51
N GLY A 238 13.91 19.39 -3.16
CA GLY A 238 13.84 18.20 -4.00
C GLY A 238 13.63 16.89 -3.22
N LYS A 239 12.86 16.91 -2.12
CA LYS A 239 12.44 15.71 -1.35
C LYS A 239 11.99 14.56 -2.27
N THR A 240 10.90 14.77 -2.99
CA THR A 240 10.30 13.81 -3.93
C THR A 240 11.25 13.43 -5.06
N ARG A 241 12.07 14.38 -5.55
CA ARG A 241 13.09 14.07 -6.58
C ARG A 241 14.21 13.15 -6.09
N THR A 242 14.52 13.19 -4.79
CA THR A 242 15.56 12.36 -4.17
C THR A 242 15.13 10.88 -4.10
N ILE A 243 13.82 10.58 -4.22
CA ILE A 243 13.31 9.21 -4.24
C ILE A 243 13.82 8.42 -5.45
N ILE A 244 14.00 9.05 -6.61
CA ILE A 244 14.47 8.38 -7.85
C ILE A 244 15.90 7.81 -7.71
N PRO A 245 16.92 8.61 -7.33
CA PRO A 245 18.24 8.06 -7.07
C PRO A 245 18.23 7.12 -5.86
N LEU A 246 17.38 7.32 -4.85
CA LEU A 246 17.25 6.41 -3.71
C LEU A 246 16.76 5.01 -4.14
N LEU A 247 15.74 4.95 -4.99
CA LEU A 247 15.26 3.69 -5.58
C LEU A 247 16.38 3.01 -6.39
N SER A 248 17.13 3.78 -7.17
CA SER A 248 18.26 3.26 -7.96
C SER A 248 19.35 2.64 -7.06
N VAL A 249 19.71 3.32 -5.97
CA VAL A 249 20.67 2.83 -4.97
C VAL A 249 20.16 1.57 -4.27
N LEU A 250 18.90 1.55 -3.81
CA LEU A 250 18.34 0.40 -3.11
C LEU A 250 18.19 -0.84 -4.01
N LEU A 251 17.91 -0.65 -5.30
CA LEU A 251 17.75 -1.77 -6.24
C LEU A 251 19.09 -2.33 -6.75
N HIS A 252 20.15 -1.51 -6.85
CA HIS A 252 21.40 -1.88 -7.54
C HIS A 252 22.66 -1.85 -6.70
N SER A 253 22.58 -1.46 -5.43
CA SER A 253 23.72 -1.60 -4.52
C SER A 253 24.10 -3.08 -4.32
N VAL A 254 25.37 -3.33 -4.05
CA VAL A 254 25.92 -4.69 -3.90
C VAL A 254 26.70 -4.83 -2.60
N PRO A 255 26.70 -6.00 -1.92
CA PRO A 255 27.54 -6.27 -0.77
C PRO A 255 29.02 -6.06 -1.09
N SER A 256 29.72 -5.29 -0.25
CA SER A 256 31.13 -4.93 -0.43
C SER A 256 32.08 -6.13 -0.37
N THR A 257 31.65 -7.28 0.17
CA THR A 257 32.39 -8.55 0.13
C THR A 257 32.34 -9.27 -1.21
N SER A 258 31.55 -8.78 -2.17
CA SER A 258 31.66 -9.19 -3.57
C SER A 258 32.74 -8.38 -4.27
N SER A 259 34.00 -8.55 -3.84
CA SER A 259 35.08 -8.50 -4.81
C SER A 259 34.83 -9.68 -5.76
N ARG A 260 33.97 -9.44 -6.76
CA ARG A 260 33.96 -10.25 -7.96
C ARG A 260 35.40 -10.18 -8.44
N THR A 261 36.17 -11.22 -8.22
CA THR A 261 37.20 -11.56 -9.18
C THR A 261 36.42 -11.73 -10.48
N ILE A 262 36.34 -10.65 -11.27
CA ILE A 262 35.94 -10.76 -12.66
C ILE A 262 36.98 -11.72 -13.19
N VAL A 263 36.60 -12.99 -13.34
CA VAL A 263 37.45 -13.95 -14.00
C VAL A 263 37.53 -13.42 -15.42
N ASP A 264 38.66 -12.77 -15.72
CA ASP A 264 38.95 -12.32 -17.06
C ASP A 264 39.04 -13.59 -17.91
N PHE A 265 37.94 -13.94 -18.56
CA PHE A 265 37.84 -15.14 -19.39
C PHE A 265 38.83 -15.08 -20.56
N LYS A 266 39.30 -13.90 -20.98
CA LYS A 266 40.38 -13.76 -21.96
C LYS A 266 41.74 -14.07 -21.34
N ALA A 267 42.03 -13.59 -20.12
CA ALA A 267 43.25 -13.98 -19.40
C ALA A 267 43.26 -15.47 -19.03
N TYR A 268 42.12 -16.02 -18.62
CA TYR A 268 41.95 -17.45 -18.34
C TYR A 268 42.10 -18.31 -19.61
N ALA A 269 41.54 -17.87 -20.75
CA ALA A 269 41.75 -18.54 -22.03
C ALA A 269 43.22 -18.50 -22.47
N LYS A 270 43.91 -17.34 -22.32
CA LYS A 270 45.35 -17.21 -22.55
C LYS A 270 46.18 -18.12 -21.64
N MET A 271 45.84 -18.22 -20.35
CA MET A 271 46.50 -19.15 -19.42
C MET A 271 46.24 -20.62 -19.77
N ARG A 272 45.04 -20.95 -20.27
CA ARG A 272 44.70 -22.31 -20.70
C ARG A 272 45.46 -22.71 -21.96
N GLU A 273 45.69 -21.77 -22.87
CA GLU A 273 46.45 -21.95 -24.11
C GLU A 273 47.97 -21.94 -23.87
N ALA A 274 48.45 -21.17 -22.88
CA ALA A 274 49.86 -21.08 -22.50
C ALA A 274 50.37 -22.28 -21.66
N ARG A 275 49.72 -23.44 -21.74
CA ARG A 275 50.00 -24.57 -20.85
C ARG A 275 51.42 -25.11 -21.07
N VAL A 276 52.32 -24.79 -20.14
CA VAL A 276 53.46 -25.65 -19.81
C VAL A 276 52.88 -27.02 -19.51
N VAL A 277 53.37 -28.03 -20.24
CA VAL A 277 52.91 -29.42 -20.09
C VAL A 277 53.33 -29.90 -18.69
N ALA A 278 52.43 -29.78 -17.73
CA ALA A 278 52.62 -30.40 -16.41
C ALA A 278 52.92 -31.88 -16.60
N THR A 279 53.95 -32.34 -15.88
CA THR A 279 54.42 -33.73 -15.94
C THR A 279 53.31 -34.68 -15.46
N ALA A 280 53.42 -35.96 -15.81
CA ALA A 280 52.45 -36.97 -15.39
C ALA A 280 52.33 -37.05 -13.85
N GLU A 281 53.46 -36.84 -13.15
CA GLU A 281 53.55 -36.79 -11.69
C GLU A 281 52.71 -35.65 -11.10
N GLU A 282 52.86 -34.43 -11.61
CA GLU A 282 52.14 -33.24 -11.12
C GLU A 282 50.63 -33.34 -11.36
N LYS A 283 50.24 -33.93 -12.51
CA LYS A 283 48.83 -34.22 -12.80
C LYS A 283 48.25 -35.24 -11.83
N ARG A 284 49.02 -36.30 -11.52
CA ARG A 284 48.63 -37.33 -10.55
C ARG A 284 48.48 -36.75 -9.15
N GLU A 285 49.42 -35.91 -8.70
CA GLU A 285 49.34 -35.27 -7.39
C GLU A 285 48.17 -34.29 -7.27
N ALA A 286 47.92 -33.49 -8.32
CA ALA A 286 46.79 -32.57 -8.35
C ALA A 286 45.46 -33.33 -8.29
N TRP A 287 45.35 -34.45 -9.02
CA TRP A 287 44.16 -35.30 -8.97
C TRP A 287 43.98 -35.97 -7.62
N MET A 288 45.07 -36.44 -6.99
CA MET A 288 45.06 -37.01 -5.64
C MET A 288 44.68 -36.00 -4.55
N ARG A 289 45.05 -34.71 -4.72
CA ARG A 289 44.59 -33.63 -3.82
C ARG A 289 43.12 -33.29 -4.02
N ALA A 290 42.66 -33.26 -5.26
CA ALA A 290 41.27 -32.95 -5.60
C ALA A 290 40.30 -34.12 -5.32
N SER A 291 40.81 -35.33 -5.11
CA SER A 291 40.01 -36.52 -4.81
C SER A 291 40.58 -37.27 -3.61
N PRO A 292 40.50 -36.69 -2.38
CA PRO A 292 41.07 -37.29 -1.17
C PRO A 292 40.53 -38.70 -0.87
N TRP A 293 39.31 -38.99 -1.31
CA TRP A 293 38.64 -40.29 -1.16
C TRP A 293 39.24 -41.41 -2.01
N LEU A 294 40.18 -41.13 -2.92
CA LEU A 294 40.98 -42.17 -3.61
C LEU A 294 42.08 -42.76 -2.72
N ARG A 295 42.42 -42.08 -1.60
CA ARG A 295 43.40 -42.56 -0.61
C ARG A 295 42.75 -43.37 0.51
N THR A 296 41.43 -43.33 0.62
CA THR A 296 40.65 -44.04 1.64
C THR A 296 39.60 -44.93 0.97
N THR A 297 38.87 -45.73 1.74
CA THR A 297 37.68 -46.42 1.23
C THR A 297 36.69 -45.39 0.70
N ASN A 298 36.21 -45.61 -0.53
CA ASN A 298 35.22 -44.76 -1.16
C ASN A 298 33.95 -44.73 -0.27
N PRO A 299 33.46 -43.57 0.17
CA PRO A 299 32.33 -43.47 1.11
C PRO A 299 31.01 -44.01 0.54
N ARG A 300 30.93 -44.28 -0.78
CA ARG A 300 29.81 -45.01 -1.41
C ARG A 300 29.87 -46.53 -1.23
N ASP A 301 31.05 -47.06 -0.94
CA ASP A 301 31.31 -48.49 -0.76
C ASP A 301 31.40 -48.86 0.74
N ALA A 302 31.23 -47.89 1.64
CA ALA A 302 31.15 -48.13 3.07
C ALA A 302 29.80 -48.81 3.41
N PRO A 303 29.77 -49.91 4.17
CA PRO A 303 28.52 -50.49 4.61
C PRO A 303 27.75 -49.48 5.48
N PRO A 304 26.42 -49.38 5.34
CA PRO A 304 25.63 -48.44 6.11
C PRO A 304 25.77 -48.70 7.63
N PRO A 305 25.72 -47.65 8.47
CA PRO A 305 25.88 -47.81 9.92
C PRO A 305 24.76 -48.68 10.52
N PRO A 306 25.08 -49.54 11.50
CA PRO A 306 24.15 -50.52 12.06
C PRO A 306 23.23 -49.87 13.11
N THR A 307 22.29 -49.04 12.67
CA THR A 307 21.21 -48.53 13.55
C THR A 307 19.85 -48.39 12.86
N LEU A 308 19.69 -48.90 11.64
CA LEU A 308 18.39 -48.98 10.97
C LEU A 308 17.95 -50.44 10.75
N VAL A 309 17.98 -51.23 11.83
CA VAL A 309 17.24 -52.49 11.90
C VAL A 309 16.20 -52.35 13.00
N ALA A 310 15.13 -51.61 12.70
CA ALA A 310 13.86 -51.82 13.38
C ALA A 310 13.11 -52.94 12.65
N GLU A 311 12.51 -53.78 13.46
CA GLU A 311 11.97 -55.09 13.13
C GLU A 311 10.91 -55.12 12.02
N LYS A 312 10.89 -56.27 11.34
CA LYS A 312 9.83 -56.77 10.48
C LYS A 312 8.45 -56.62 11.11
N VAL A 313 7.49 -56.05 10.38
CA VAL A 313 6.12 -56.60 10.29
C VAL A 313 5.66 -56.57 8.84
N SER A 314 5.00 -57.66 8.48
CA SER A 314 4.62 -58.22 7.18
C SER A 314 3.56 -57.48 6.36
N GLY A 315 3.61 -57.67 5.03
CA GLY A 315 2.47 -57.50 4.10
C GLY A 315 2.90 -56.83 2.78
N SER A 316 3.47 -57.56 1.84
CA SER A 316 2.82 -58.16 0.66
C SER A 316 2.33 -57.16 -0.40
N VAL A 317 2.87 -57.36 -1.62
CA VAL A 317 2.41 -57.08 -2.98
C VAL A 317 2.36 -55.65 -3.57
N ASN A 318 3.28 -55.51 -4.55
CA ASN A 318 3.10 -55.07 -5.94
C ASN A 318 3.76 -53.77 -6.39
N ALA A 319 4.67 -53.98 -7.34
CA ALA A 319 5.44 -53.06 -8.13
C ALA A 319 4.63 -52.47 -9.29
N GLU A 320 5.02 -51.25 -9.68
CA GLU A 320 5.18 -50.69 -11.04
C GLU A 320 5.47 -49.19 -10.80
N SER A 321 6.44 -48.50 -11.39
CA SER A 321 7.15 -48.66 -12.66
C SER A 321 8.45 -47.84 -12.64
N ASN A 322 9.53 -48.44 -13.17
CA ASN A 322 10.81 -47.82 -13.48
C ASN A 322 10.71 -46.70 -14.53
N VAL A 323 11.48 -45.62 -14.37
CA VAL A 323 12.18 -44.98 -15.50
C VAL A 323 13.57 -44.51 -15.04
N SER A 324 14.61 -45.04 -15.66
CA SER A 324 16.00 -44.53 -15.63
C SER A 324 16.34 -43.93 -17.00
N PRO A 325 17.17 -42.88 -17.11
CA PRO A 325 17.78 -42.52 -18.39
C PRO A 325 19.26 -42.89 -18.40
N SER A 326 19.62 -43.81 -19.30
CA SER A 326 21.00 -44.02 -19.75
C SER A 326 21.07 -43.81 -21.27
N SER A 327 21.87 -42.83 -21.72
CA SER A 327 22.61 -42.93 -23.00
C SER A 327 23.60 -41.76 -23.14
N LYS A 328 24.86 -42.10 -23.41
CA LYS A 328 25.93 -41.19 -23.86
C LYS A 328 25.76 -40.84 -25.36
N PRO A 329 26.40 -39.76 -25.85
CA PRO A 329 26.00 -39.08 -27.08
C PRO A 329 26.73 -39.58 -28.34
N SER A 330 26.03 -39.48 -29.48
CA SER A 330 26.59 -39.56 -30.84
C SER A 330 26.84 -38.15 -31.38
N SER A 331 27.92 -38.01 -32.13
CA SER A 331 28.40 -36.82 -32.83
C SER A 331 27.44 -36.30 -33.90
N ASN A 332 27.09 -35.00 -33.85
CA ASN A 332 27.27 -34.01 -34.91
C ASN A 332 26.43 -32.75 -34.63
N GLY A 333 27.09 -31.59 -34.70
CA GLY A 333 26.51 -30.27 -34.99
C GLY A 333 25.16 -29.91 -34.38
N ALA A 334 25.10 -29.69 -33.07
CA ALA A 334 24.04 -28.87 -32.47
C ALA A 334 24.57 -28.22 -31.18
N VAL A 335 24.33 -26.91 -31.03
CA VAL A 335 24.65 -26.13 -29.83
C VAL A 335 23.97 -26.81 -28.64
N ARG A 336 24.78 -27.47 -27.80
CA ARG A 336 24.30 -28.10 -26.58
C ARG A 336 24.11 -26.98 -25.54
N VAL A 337 22.87 -26.55 -25.36
CA VAL A 337 22.47 -25.75 -24.19
C VAL A 337 22.71 -26.62 -22.97
N VAL A 338 23.84 -26.42 -22.31
CA VAL A 338 24.11 -27.01 -21.01
C VAL A 338 23.26 -26.24 -20.02
N ALA A 339 22.27 -26.90 -19.42
CA ALA A 339 21.53 -26.34 -18.30
C ALA A 339 22.53 -25.92 -17.22
N GLN A 340 22.68 -24.61 -17.03
CA GLN A 340 23.26 -24.10 -15.81
C GLN A 340 22.25 -24.36 -14.71
N THR A 341 22.61 -25.26 -13.79
CA THR A 341 21.99 -25.30 -12.48
C THR A 341 22.29 -23.96 -11.83
N LEU A 342 21.38 -22.99 -12.00
CA LEU A 342 21.38 -21.73 -11.27
C LEU A 342 21.36 -22.11 -9.79
N GLY A 343 22.46 -21.81 -9.11
CA GLY A 343 22.60 -22.05 -7.68
C GLY A 343 21.48 -21.36 -6.93
N ALA A 344 21.15 -21.91 -5.77
CA ALA A 344 20.12 -21.44 -4.84
C ALA A 344 20.31 -19.99 -4.32
N ASP A 345 21.33 -19.27 -4.80
CA ASP A 345 21.61 -17.85 -4.56
C ASP A 345 21.51 -17.01 -5.85
N ALA A 346 20.49 -17.26 -6.67
CA ALA A 346 20.06 -16.26 -7.65
C ALA A 346 19.64 -15.01 -6.85
N TYR A 347 20.43 -13.93 -6.95
CA TYR A 347 20.21 -12.64 -6.29
C TYR A 347 18.72 -12.29 -6.35
N ARG A 348 18.01 -12.43 -5.22
CA ARG A 348 16.59 -12.11 -5.15
C ARG A 348 16.45 -10.66 -5.58
N ARG A 349 15.61 -10.39 -6.58
CA ARG A 349 15.35 -9.01 -7.02
C ARG A 349 14.77 -8.24 -5.82
N SER A 350 15.46 -7.18 -5.41
CA SER A 350 14.97 -6.28 -4.36
C SER A 350 13.58 -5.80 -4.72
N LYS A 351 12.66 -5.86 -3.76
CA LYS A 351 11.29 -5.33 -3.91
C LYS A 351 11.10 -4.15 -2.96
N ILE A 352 10.67 -3.02 -3.48
CA ILE A 352 10.51 -1.78 -2.72
C ILE A 352 9.07 -1.32 -2.75
N LEU A 353 8.55 -0.94 -1.59
CA LEU A 353 7.26 -0.27 -1.45
C LEU A 353 7.47 1.24 -1.32
N VAL A 354 6.82 2.01 -2.16
CA VAL A 354 6.78 3.47 -2.10
C VAL A 354 5.38 3.91 -1.68
N CYS A 355 5.31 4.72 -0.65
CA CYS A 355 4.06 5.20 -0.09
C CYS A 355 4.02 6.71 0.06
N ALA A 356 2.80 7.23 0.07
CA ALA A 356 2.49 8.60 0.40
C ALA A 356 1.13 8.65 1.13
N PRO A 357 0.83 9.71 1.90
CA PRO A 357 -0.44 9.85 2.60
C PRO A 357 -1.63 10.08 1.65
N SER A 358 -1.43 10.74 0.51
CA SER A 358 -2.49 11.03 -0.47
C SER A 358 -2.22 10.43 -1.86
N ASN A 359 -3.27 10.30 -2.67
CA ASN A 359 -3.15 9.83 -4.05
C ASN A 359 -2.39 10.82 -4.94
N GLU A 360 -2.57 12.12 -4.73
CA GLU A 360 -1.92 13.17 -5.56
C GLU A 360 -0.40 13.12 -5.42
N ILE A 361 0.11 13.05 -4.18
CA ILE A 361 1.55 12.94 -3.90
C ILE A 361 2.10 11.64 -4.50
N LEU A 362 1.36 10.54 -4.34
CA LEU A 362 1.76 9.24 -4.88
C LEU A 362 1.84 9.24 -6.41
N ASP A 363 0.85 9.82 -7.07
CA ASP A 363 0.78 9.86 -8.53
C ASP A 363 1.85 10.81 -9.11
N GLU A 364 2.27 11.85 -8.37
CA GLU A 364 3.46 12.64 -8.71
C GLU A 364 4.73 11.77 -8.70
N ILE A 365 4.96 11.00 -7.63
CA ILE A 365 6.13 10.11 -7.51
C ILE A 365 6.13 9.07 -8.64
N VAL A 366 4.99 8.44 -8.89
CA VAL A 366 4.83 7.43 -9.95
C VAL A 366 5.07 8.07 -11.33
N SER A 367 4.53 9.27 -11.57
CA SER A 367 4.77 10.00 -12.82
C SER A 367 6.26 10.32 -13.01
N LEU A 368 6.97 10.65 -11.93
CA LEU A 368 8.41 10.89 -11.96
C LEU A 368 9.20 9.61 -12.29
N ILE A 369 8.85 8.48 -11.68
CA ILE A 369 9.47 7.17 -12.00
C ILE A 369 9.30 6.82 -13.48
N ILE A 370 8.09 7.02 -14.04
CA ILE A 370 7.79 6.72 -15.45
C ILE A 370 8.55 7.65 -16.39
N LYS A 371 8.58 8.96 -16.09
CA LYS A 371 9.20 9.98 -16.96
C LYS A 371 10.73 9.93 -16.93
N THR A 372 11.31 9.70 -15.76
CA THR A 372 12.77 9.75 -15.56
C THR A 372 13.44 8.39 -15.73
N GLY A 373 12.74 7.30 -15.39
CA GLY A 373 13.34 5.98 -15.25
C GLY A 373 14.23 5.89 -13.99
N LEU A 374 14.81 4.72 -13.79
CA LEU A 374 15.81 4.45 -12.75
C LEU A 374 17.17 4.16 -13.39
N VAL A 375 18.23 4.23 -12.61
CA VAL A 375 19.60 3.98 -13.09
C VAL A 375 20.13 2.68 -12.52
N ASP A 376 20.70 1.83 -13.38
CA ASP A 376 21.30 0.56 -12.98
C ASP A 376 22.74 0.71 -12.46
N GLY A 377 23.36 -0.42 -12.07
CA GLY A 377 24.76 -0.41 -11.62
C GLY A 377 25.79 0.06 -12.66
N ASN A 378 25.46 -0.01 -13.95
CA ASN A 378 26.33 0.45 -15.03
C ASN A 378 26.19 1.95 -15.32
N GLY A 379 25.21 2.62 -14.68
CA GLY A 379 24.90 4.01 -14.94
C GLY A 379 23.93 4.21 -16.11
N GLU A 380 23.29 3.14 -16.59
CA GLU A 380 22.32 3.20 -17.68
C GLU A 380 20.89 3.39 -17.13
N THR A 381 20.12 4.25 -17.79
CA THR A 381 18.72 4.50 -17.43
C THR A 381 17.81 3.43 -18.01
N TYR A 382 16.91 2.88 -17.20
CA TYR A 382 15.92 1.89 -17.60
C TYR A 382 14.55 2.20 -16.98
N SER A 383 13.49 1.65 -17.58
CA SER A 383 12.13 1.72 -17.01
C SER A 383 11.88 0.53 -16.09
N PRO A 384 11.67 0.73 -14.78
CA PRO A 384 11.42 -0.38 -13.84
C PRO A 384 10.02 -0.97 -14.03
N THR A 385 9.84 -2.20 -13.54
CA THR A 385 8.50 -2.77 -13.34
C THR A 385 7.86 -2.10 -12.12
N VAL A 386 7.01 -1.10 -12.40
CA VAL A 386 6.28 -0.33 -11.39
C VAL A 386 4.79 -0.66 -11.44
N VAL A 387 4.17 -0.77 -10.27
CA VAL A 387 2.72 -0.99 -10.14
C VAL A 387 2.14 0.02 -9.16
N ARG A 388 1.16 0.79 -9.62
CA ARG A 388 0.37 1.72 -8.80
C ARG A 388 -0.89 1.01 -8.31
N VAL A 389 -0.99 0.83 -6.99
CA VAL A 389 -2.08 0.10 -6.32
C VAL A 389 -2.93 1.06 -5.49
N GLY A 390 -4.25 1.07 -5.72
CA GLY A 390 -5.21 1.88 -4.97
C GLY A 390 -6.35 2.39 -5.84
N VAL A 391 -7.25 3.16 -5.22
CA VAL A 391 -8.40 3.80 -5.87
C VAL A 391 -8.07 5.24 -6.28
N ASN A 392 -8.91 5.83 -7.15
CA ASN A 392 -8.80 7.21 -7.64
C ASN A 392 -7.42 7.51 -8.24
N VAL A 393 -7.00 6.66 -9.17
CA VAL A 393 -5.71 6.78 -9.86
C VAL A 393 -5.83 7.85 -10.95
N HIS A 394 -4.91 8.82 -10.97
CA HIS A 394 -4.87 9.86 -11.99
C HIS A 394 -4.47 9.30 -13.36
N ASP A 395 -5.03 9.87 -14.44
CA ASP A 395 -4.82 9.37 -15.81
C ASP A 395 -3.35 9.34 -16.24
N SER A 396 -2.52 10.25 -15.73
CA SER A 396 -1.07 10.33 -16.04
C SER A 396 -0.26 9.08 -15.64
N VAL A 397 -0.80 8.27 -14.73
CA VAL A 397 -0.16 7.05 -14.21
C VAL A 397 -1.05 5.82 -14.41
N ARG A 398 -2.18 5.95 -15.11
CA ARG A 398 -3.16 4.87 -15.33
C ARG A 398 -2.53 3.66 -16.00
N GLN A 399 -1.56 3.85 -16.90
CA GLN A 399 -0.86 2.78 -17.60
C GLN A 399 -0.06 1.83 -16.68
N VAL A 400 0.29 2.26 -15.47
CA VAL A 400 0.93 1.40 -14.45
C VAL A 400 0.00 1.05 -13.29
N SER A 401 -1.29 1.42 -13.38
CA SER A 401 -2.27 1.08 -12.37
C SER A 401 -2.56 -0.43 -12.36
N MET A 402 -2.81 -0.99 -11.18
CA MET A 402 -3.12 -2.41 -11.02
C MET A 402 -4.25 -2.85 -11.96
N ASP A 403 -5.34 -2.08 -12.03
CA ASP A 403 -6.50 -2.46 -12.84
C ASP A 403 -6.23 -2.36 -14.36
N ALA A 404 -5.42 -1.39 -14.81
CA ALA A 404 -5.01 -1.32 -16.21
C ALA A 404 -4.08 -2.47 -16.60
N LEU A 405 -3.12 -2.81 -15.75
CA LEU A 405 -2.19 -3.93 -15.99
C LEU A 405 -2.93 -5.27 -16.00
N VAL A 406 -3.90 -5.47 -15.11
CA VAL A 406 -4.77 -6.65 -15.12
C VAL A 406 -5.59 -6.70 -16.41
N SER A 407 -6.19 -5.57 -16.82
CA SER A 407 -6.99 -5.51 -18.03
C SER A 407 -6.17 -5.78 -19.29
N GLN A 408 -4.92 -5.28 -19.33
CA GLN A 408 -3.97 -5.58 -20.39
C GLN A 408 -3.64 -7.08 -20.46
N ARG A 409 -3.23 -7.69 -19.34
CA ARG A 409 -2.92 -9.14 -19.31
C ARG A 409 -4.13 -9.99 -19.66
N LEU A 410 -5.31 -9.60 -19.20
CA LEU A 410 -6.55 -10.31 -19.52
C LEU A 410 -6.86 -10.23 -21.02
N GLY A 411 -6.59 -9.08 -21.67
CA GLY A 411 -6.71 -8.92 -23.12
C GLY A 411 -5.70 -9.78 -23.90
N GLU A 412 -4.46 -9.88 -23.42
CA GLU A 412 -3.42 -10.75 -24.02
C GLU A 412 -3.79 -12.25 -23.95
N LEU A 413 -4.42 -12.67 -22.85
CA LEU A 413 -4.96 -14.04 -22.71
C LEU A 413 -6.28 -14.26 -23.47
N GLY A 414 -6.95 -13.16 -23.86
CA GLY A 414 -8.38 -13.12 -24.23
C GLY A 414 -8.70 -13.09 -25.73
N ALA A 415 -7.73 -13.26 -26.63
CA ALA A 415 -8.02 -13.46 -28.06
C ALA A 415 -8.77 -14.78 -28.37
N HIS A 416 -9.13 -15.59 -27.35
CA HIS A 416 -9.76 -16.89 -27.56
C HIS A 416 -10.73 -17.38 -26.47
N VAL A 417 -11.42 -16.52 -25.71
CA VAL A 417 -12.44 -17.01 -24.77
C VAL A 417 -13.70 -16.17 -24.76
N ASP A 418 -14.57 -16.43 -25.73
CA ASP A 418 -16.00 -16.16 -25.58
C ASP A 418 -16.55 -17.06 -24.47
N SER A 419 -17.28 -16.46 -23.52
CA SER A 419 -18.11 -17.10 -22.48
C SER A 419 -17.45 -17.67 -21.20
N VAL A 420 -16.46 -16.98 -20.62
CA VAL A 420 -16.06 -17.24 -19.22
C VAL A 420 -17.15 -16.77 -18.25
N ARG A 421 -17.59 -17.63 -17.33
CA ARG A 421 -18.59 -17.27 -16.31
C ARG A 421 -17.99 -16.18 -15.40
N LYS A 422 -18.75 -15.13 -15.07
CA LYS A 422 -18.27 -13.94 -14.31
C LYS A 422 -17.48 -14.25 -13.03
N PHE A 423 -17.76 -15.36 -12.36
CA PHE A 423 -17.01 -15.82 -11.18
C PHE A 423 -15.58 -16.22 -11.51
N GLU A 424 -15.38 -16.97 -12.60
CA GLU A 424 -14.05 -17.35 -13.10
C GLU A 424 -13.25 -16.10 -13.48
N ALA A 425 -13.90 -15.09 -14.06
CA ALA A 425 -13.24 -13.81 -14.38
C ALA A 425 -12.80 -13.02 -13.13
N ALA A 426 -13.56 -13.05 -12.03
CA ALA A 426 -13.17 -12.39 -10.77
C ALA A 426 -11.99 -13.10 -10.09
N VAL A 427 -12.04 -14.44 -10.04
CA VAL A 427 -10.94 -15.26 -9.52
C VAL A 427 -9.67 -15.06 -10.36
N GLU A 428 -9.82 -15.01 -11.68
CA GLU A 428 -8.66 -14.86 -12.56
C GLU A 428 -8.09 -13.44 -12.52
N ARG A 429 -8.95 -12.41 -12.34
CA ARG A 429 -8.47 -11.06 -12.01
C ARG A 429 -7.67 -11.03 -10.71
N ASP A 430 -8.12 -11.70 -9.65
CA ASP A 430 -7.39 -11.73 -8.37
C ASP A 430 -6.03 -12.45 -8.49
N ARG A 431 -5.98 -13.56 -9.23
CA ARG A 431 -4.72 -14.25 -9.56
C ARG A 431 -3.76 -13.37 -10.36
N LEU A 432 -4.26 -12.65 -11.37
CA LEU A 432 -3.46 -11.69 -12.13
C LEU A 432 -2.95 -10.54 -11.25
N LYS A 433 -3.80 -9.99 -10.36
CA LYS A 433 -3.38 -8.98 -9.38
C LYS A 433 -2.20 -9.48 -8.53
N GLN A 434 -2.28 -10.73 -8.06
CA GLN A 434 -1.23 -11.35 -7.27
C GLN A 434 0.07 -11.52 -8.09
N ALA A 435 -0.02 -12.02 -9.32
CA ALA A 435 1.13 -12.22 -10.19
C ALA A 435 1.83 -10.89 -10.54
N ILE A 436 1.05 -9.87 -10.92
CA ILE A 436 1.58 -8.52 -11.20
C ILE A 436 2.30 -7.95 -9.98
N LEU A 437 1.69 -8.08 -8.79
CA LEU A 437 2.27 -7.60 -7.55
C LEU A 437 3.57 -8.32 -7.20
N ASP A 438 3.64 -9.64 -7.37
CA ASP A 438 4.83 -10.45 -7.10
C ASP A 438 5.97 -10.19 -8.11
N GLU A 439 5.65 -9.92 -9.38
CA GLU A 439 6.65 -9.62 -10.42
C GLU A 439 7.25 -8.20 -10.32
N ALA A 440 6.51 -7.24 -9.76
CA ALA A 440 6.92 -5.83 -9.70
C ALA A 440 8.16 -5.61 -8.81
N ASN A 441 9.09 -4.77 -9.26
CA ASN A 441 10.23 -4.32 -8.44
C ASN A 441 9.86 -3.15 -7.54
N VAL A 442 9.00 -2.25 -8.03
CA VAL A 442 8.54 -1.07 -7.30
C VAL A 442 7.02 -1.12 -7.21
N VAL A 443 6.50 -1.14 -5.99
CA VAL A 443 5.05 -1.07 -5.74
C VAL A 443 4.75 0.29 -5.12
N CYS A 444 3.78 1.01 -5.66
CA CYS A 444 3.38 2.34 -5.22
C CYS A 444 1.94 2.29 -4.68
N SER A 445 1.72 2.63 -3.41
CA SER A 445 0.38 2.66 -2.80
C SER A 445 0.25 3.75 -1.76
N THR A 446 -0.95 4.23 -1.46
CA THR A 446 -1.11 5.12 -0.30
C THR A 446 -0.84 4.37 1.00
N LEU A 447 -0.54 5.09 2.09
CA LEU A 447 -0.30 4.48 3.40
C LEU A 447 -1.45 3.54 3.79
N SER A 448 -2.69 4.02 3.74
CA SER A 448 -3.87 3.19 4.02
C SER A 448 -3.98 2.03 3.02
N PHE A 449 -3.86 2.25 1.70
CA PHE A 449 -4.09 1.16 0.74
C PHE A 449 -3.03 0.06 0.80
N SER A 450 -1.83 0.36 1.31
CA SER A 450 -0.81 -0.67 1.57
C SER A 450 -1.31 -1.78 2.50
N GLY A 451 -2.34 -1.55 3.32
CA GLY A 451 -3.00 -2.55 4.17
C GLY A 451 -4.06 -3.42 3.48
N ALA A 452 -4.20 -3.35 2.15
CA ALA A 452 -5.16 -4.18 1.42
C ALA A 452 -4.76 -5.66 1.44
N GLY A 453 -5.75 -6.57 1.43
CA GLY A 453 -5.53 -8.01 1.59
C GLY A 453 -4.59 -8.65 0.55
N MET A 454 -4.43 -8.06 -0.64
CA MET A 454 -3.49 -8.54 -1.66
C MET A 454 -2.02 -8.48 -1.20
N PHE A 455 -1.66 -7.50 -0.36
CA PHE A 455 -0.29 -7.35 0.16
C PHE A 455 0.05 -8.46 1.16
N ALA A 456 -0.92 -8.91 1.95
CA ALA A 456 -0.72 -10.00 2.90
C ALA A 456 -0.45 -11.37 2.22
N ARG A 457 -0.80 -11.51 0.94
CA ARG A 457 -0.64 -12.75 0.16
C ARG A 457 0.59 -12.76 -0.74
N MET A 458 1.41 -11.71 -0.72
CA MET A 458 2.63 -11.65 -1.52
C MET A 458 3.60 -12.76 -1.16
N SER A 459 4.22 -13.37 -2.16
CA SER A 459 5.22 -14.43 -1.95
C SER A 459 6.55 -13.89 -1.42
N THR A 460 6.80 -12.60 -1.61
CA THR A 460 8.06 -11.95 -1.23
C THR A 460 7.80 -10.69 -0.39
N PRO A 461 8.38 -10.56 0.82
CA PRO A 461 8.33 -9.31 1.57
C PRO A 461 9.04 -8.17 0.84
N PHE A 462 8.73 -6.94 1.22
CA PHE A 462 9.49 -5.77 0.79
C PHE A 462 10.84 -5.73 1.49
N ASP A 463 11.91 -5.41 0.78
CA ASP A 463 13.22 -5.19 1.39
C ASP A 463 13.33 -3.79 2.00
N ALA A 464 12.68 -2.81 1.37
CA ALA A 464 12.62 -1.44 1.85
C ALA A 464 11.23 -0.81 1.64
N VAL A 465 10.89 0.13 2.53
CA VAL A 465 9.71 0.99 2.41
C VAL A 465 10.18 2.45 2.36
N ILE A 466 9.67 3.23 1.43
CA ILE A 466 9.89 4.68 1.33
C ILE A 466 8.55 5.36 1.53
N ILE A 467 8.47 6.32 2.45
CA ILE A 467 7.28 7.11 2.72
C ILE A 467 7.62 8.57 2.45
N ASP A 468 7.05 9.14 1.38
CA ASP A 468 7.13 10.59 1.11
C ASP A 468 6.04 11.32 1.89
N GLU A 469 6.31 12.59 2.20
CA GLU A 469 5.48 13.45 3.06
C GLU A 469 5.04 12.75 4.37
N ALA A 470 5.97 12.03 5.00
CA ALA A 470 5.74 11.27 6.21
C ALA A 470 5.26 12.12 7.41
N THR A 471 5.47 13.43 7.36
CA THR A 471 5.03 14.37 8.40
C THR A 471 3.53 14.67 8.35
N LEU A 472 2.87 14.43 7.22
CA LEU A 472 1.44 14.62 7.02
C LEU A 472 0.59 13.40 7.47
N ALA A 473 1.23 12.33 7.95
CA ALA A 473 0.56 11.11 8.38
C ALA A 473 0.55 10.96 9.90
N VAL A 474 -0.56 10.48 10.46
CA VAL A 474 -0.58 10.03 11.86
C VAL A 474 0.24 8.76 11.99
N GLU A 475 0.85 8.58 13.15
CA GLU A 475 1.78 7.49 13.40
C GLU A 475 1.19 6.08 13.12
N PRO A 476 -0.08 5.77 13.46
CA PRO A 476 -0.71 4.52 13.05
C PRO A 476 -0.73 4.27 11.53
N SER A 477 -0.97 5.30 10.71
CA SER A 477 -0.98 5.15 9.25
C SER A 477 0.42 4.84 8.72
N THR A 478 1.48 5.37 9.35
CA THR A 478 2.88 5.06 9.01
C THR A 478 3.22 3.59 9.26
N LEU A 479 2.56 2.90 10.20
CA LEU A 479 2.81 1.49 10.50
C LEU A 479 2.24 0.53 9.45
N VAL A 480 1.18 0.91 8.73
CA VAL A 480 0.48 0.04 7.78
C VAL A 480 1.45 -0.58 6.74
N PRO A 481 2.28 0.19 6.01
CA PRO A 481 3.22 -0.38 5.03
C PRO A 481 4.37 -1.18 5.67
N LEU A 482 4.57 -1.07 6.98
CA LEU A 482 5.66 -1.71 7.71
C LEU A 482 5.34 -3.16 8.12
N CYS A 483 4.09 -3.60 7.95
CA CYS A 483 3.64 -4.94 8.31
C CYS A 483 4.25 -6.06 7.44
N TYR A 484 4.96 -5.71 6.36
CA TYR A 484 5.40 -6.66 5.32
C TYR A 484 6.89 -7.03 5.39
N GLY A 485 7.49 -6.96 6.57
CA GLY A 485 8.84 -7.46 6.82
C GLY A 485 9.96 -6.60 6.21
N ALA A 486 9.69 -5.32 5.99
CA ALA A 486 10.68 -4.35 5.53
C ALA A 486 11.92 -4.36 6.43
N LYS A 487 13.11 -4.32 5.83
CA LYS A 487 14.38 -4.25 6.58
C LYS A 487 14.86 -2.82 6.77
N GLN A 488 14.49 -1.94 5.84
CA GLN A 488 14.84 -0.52 5.86
C GLN A 488 13.59 0.32 5.59
N VAL A 489 13.45 1.41 6.31
CA VAL A 489 12.33 2.36 6.20
C VAL A 489 12.89 3.76 6.03
N TYR A 490 12.46 4.47 4.99
CA TYR A 490 12.80 5.87 4.77
C TYR A 490 11.56 6.70 5.03
N LEU A 491 11.62 7.55 6.05
CA LEU A 491 10.61 8.57 6.29
C LEU A 491 11.14 9.88 5.74
N ILE A 492 10.52 10.37 4.67
CA ILE A 492 10.90 11.61 3.98
C ILE A 492 9.82 12.65 4.25
N GLY A 493 10.18 13.86 4.67
CA GLY A 493 9.20 14.91 4.93
C GLY A 493 9.83 16.20 5.44
N ASP A 494 9.00 17.11 5.94
CA ASP A 494 9.44 18.33 6.63
C ASP A 494 8.62 18.55 7.91
N ASP A 495 9.28 18.59 9.06
CA ASP A 495 8.64 18.78 10.38
C ASP A 495 8.24 20.24 10.64
N ARG A 496 8.58 21.14 9.70
CA ARG A 496 8.18 22.56 9.70
C ARG A 496 6.90 22.82 8.89
N GLU A 497 6.45 21.84 8.11
CA GLU A 497 5.19 21.92 7.38
C GLU A 497 4.00 21.57 8.31
N LEU A 498 2.79 21.48 7.74
CA LEU A 498 1.57 21.17 8.50
C LEU A 498 1.66 19.79 9.16
N ALA A 499 1.01 19.64 10.32
CA ALA A 499 0.82 18.35 10.96
C ALA A 499 -0.25 17.51 10.24
N ALA A 500 -0.38 16.24 10.61
CA ALA A 500 -1.40 15.37 10.08
C ALA A 500 -2.81 15.93 10.38
N THR A 501 -3.71 15.84 9.39
CA THR A 501 -5.10 16.25 9.59
C THR A 501 -5.84 15.19 10.42
N VAL A 502 -6.34 15.61 11.58
CA VAL A 502 -7.05 14.78 12.56
C VAL A 502 -8.44 15.35 12.77
N LEU A 503 -9.45 14.48 12.73
CA LEU A 503 -10.86 14.87 12.78
C LEU A 503 -11.31 15.25 14.20
N SER A 504 -10.81 14.53 15.21
CA SER A 504 -11.13 14.71 16.62
C SER A 504 -10.21 15.74 17.25
N SER A 505 -10.78 16.91 17.58
CA SER A 505 -10.06 17.95 18.32
C SER A 505 -9.53 17.44 19.67
N ALA A 506 -10.26 16.53 20.32
CA ALA A 506 -9.81 15.90 21.55
C ALA A 506 -8.54 15.06 21.32
N ALA A 507 -8.43 14.33 20.20
CA ALA A 507 -7.22 13.57 19.88
C ALA A 507 -6.00 14.48 19.65
N VAL A 508 -6.20 15.63 19.00
CA VAL A 508 -5.15 16.66 18.79
C VAL A 508 -4.62 17.21 20.12
N GLU A 509 -5.48 17.44 21.11
CA GLU A 509 -5.05 17.89 22.45
C GLU A 509 -4.06 16.91 23.11
N TYR A 510 -4.26 15.62 22.89
CA TYR A 510 -3.38 14.55 23.38
C TYR A 510 -2.20 14.22 22.45
N LYS A 511 -1.95 15.04 21.41
CA LYS A 511 -0.82 14.91 20.46
C LYS A 511 -0.88 13.71 19.53
N TYR A 512 -2.08 13.27 19.16
CA TYR A 512 -2.29 12.25 18.13
C TYR A 512 -1.90 12.71 16.71
N ASP A 513 -1.96 14.01 16.46
CA ASP A 513 -1.60 14.68 15.20
C ASP A 513 -0.08 14.71 14.93
N VAL A 514 0.73 14.34 15.92
CA VAL A 514 2.19 14.27 15.77
C VAL A 514 2.56 13.00 15.02
N SER A 515 3.15 13.17 13.84
CA SER A 515 3.69 12.06 13.03
C SER A 515 4.87 11.36 13.70
N MET A 516 5.12 10.11 13.30
CA MET A 516 6.30 9.35 13.75
C MET A 516 7.60 10.11 13.45
N PHE A 517 7.68 10.76 12.28
CA PHE A 517 8.81 11.59 11.88
C PHE A 517 9.04 12.72 12.91
N SER A 518 8.00 13.50 13.21
CA SER A 518 8.09 14.62 14.13
C SER A 518 8.36 14.18 15.58
N ARG A 519 7.86 13.00 15.99
CA ARG A 519 8.17 12.42 17.31
C ARG A 519 9.64 12.04 17.42
N PHE A 520 10.22 11.42 16.38
CA PHE A 520 11.64 11.07 16.38
C PHE A 520 12.56 12.29 16.33
N ARG A 521 12.18 13.34 15.60
CA ARG A 521 12.88 14.64 15.64
C ARG A 521 12.97 15.18 17.07
N LYS A 522 11.86 15.11 17.83
CA LYS A 522 11.82 15.50 19.25
C LYS A 522 12.60 14.56 20.19
N CYS A 523 12.98 13.37 19.72
CA CYS A 523 13.82 12.42 20.45
C CYS A 523 15.31 12.53 20.09
N ASP A 524 15.70 13.55 19.32
CA ASP A 524 17.05 13.74 18.77
C ASP A 524 17.51 12.60 17.86
N TYR A 525 16.58 11.95 17.16
CA TYR A 525 16.92 10.93 16.17
C TYR A 525 17.73 11.54 15.00
N PRO A 526 18.80 10.88 14.53
CA PRO A 526 19.61 11.37 13.41
C PRO A 526 18.80 11.60 12.14
N VAL A 527 19.01 12.75 11.50
CA VAL A 527 18.25 13.18 10.31
C VAL A 527 19.20 13.64 9.22
N HIS A 528 18.95 13.20 7.99
CA HIS A 528 19.62 13.69 6.80
C HIS A 528 18.86 14.90 6.25
N SER A 529 19.36 16.11 6.53
CA SER A 529 18.75 17.34 6.03
C SER A 529 19.21 17.67 4.60
N LEU A 530 18.26 17.75 3.67
CA LEU A 530 18.45 18.16 2.29
C LEU A 530 18.57 19.68 2.18
N THR A 531 19.43 20.13 1.26
CA THR A 531 19.68 21.53 0.96
C THR A 531 19.31 21.84 -0.49
N ALA A 532 18.83 23.06 -0.73
CA ALA A 532 18.50 23.51 -2.07
C ALA A 532 19.77 23.74 -2.90
N ASP A 533 19.67 23.43 -4.20
CA ASP A 533 20.76 23.67 -5.14
C ASP A 533 21.07 25.16 -5.29
N LYS A 534 22.25 25.57 -4.83
CA LYS A 534 22.77 26.94 -4.99
C LYS A 534 23.05 27.30 -6.46
N THR A 535 22.98 26.36 -7.39
CA THR A 535 23.38 26.49 -8.80
C THR A 535 22.27 27.01 -9.73
N THR A 536 21.01 27.07 -9.28
CA THR A 536 19.89 27.60 -10.09
C THR A 536 19.88 29.13 -10.22
N GLY A 537 20.69 29.86 -9.44
CA GLY A 537 20.83 31.33 -9.51
C GLY A 537 21.82 31.86 -10.57
N LYS A 538 22.57 31.00 -11.27
CA LYS A 538 23.58 31.41 -12.28
C LYS A 538 23.44 30.66 -13.60
N ARG A 539 22.25 30.66 -14.20
CA ARG A 539 22.12 30.51 -15.66
C ARG A 539 21.57 31.82 -16.22
N LYS A 540 22.44 32.63 -16.82
CA LYS A 540 22.01 33.76 -17.67
C LYS A 540 21.18 33.16 -18.81
N SER A 541 19.87 33.33 -18.77
CA SER A 541 19.01 32.96 -19.90
C SER A 541 19.16 34.01 -21.00
N THR A 542 19.83 33.67 -22.08
CA THR A 542 19.67 34.35 -23.37
C THR A 542 18.51 33.73 -24.12
N THR A 543 17.29 34.10 -23.74
CA THR A 543 16.07 34.10 -24.58
C THR A 543 14.96 34.71 -23.74
N ALA A 544 14.86 36.04 -23.80
CA ALA A 544 13.80 36.81 -23.18
C ALA A 544 12.64 36.94 -24.15
N SER A 545 11.70 36.00 -24.12
CA SER A 545 10.31 36.17 -24.59
C SER A 545 9.54 34.86 -24.41
N GLU A 546 9.13 34.55 -23.17
CA GLU A 546 7.98 33.71 -22.78
C GLU A 546 8.21 33.15 -21.36
N LYS A 547 8.03 34.01 -20.36
CA LYS A 547 7.71 33.67 -18.96
C LYS A 547 7.51 34.97 -18.19
N LYS A 548 6.41 35.65 -18.48
CA LYS A 548 5.81 36.66 -17.59
C LYS A 548 4.35 36.32 -17.44
N ARG A 549 4.05 35.44 -16.49
CA ARG A 549 2.78 35.34 -15.77
C ARG A 549 3.02 34.37 -14.61
N HIS A 550 2.79 34.85 -13.40
CA HIS A 550 2.86 34.15 -12.10
C HIS A 550 4.23 34.09 -11.40
N MET A 551 4.74 35.26 -11.02
CA MET A 551 5.40 35.44 -9.71
C MET A 551 5.57 36.93 -9.42
N HIS A 552 4.55 37.51 -8.80
CA HIS A 552 4.65 38.72 -7.98
C HIS A 552 3.44 38.68 -7.03
N ASP A 553 3.61 38.00 -5.90
CA ASP A 553 2.73 38.11 -4.74
C ASP A 553 3.58 38.58 -3.54
N PRO A 554 3.29 39.76 -2.93
CA PRO A 554 4.05 40.31 -1.80
C PRO A 554 3.95 39.51 -0.50
N HIS A 555 3.08 38.50 -0.41
CA HIS A 555 2.88 37.75 0.84
C HIS A 555 4.05 36.81 1.24
N TRP A 556 4.92 36.42 0.29
CA TRP A 556 5.99 35.44 0.56
C TRP A 556 7.34 36.03 1.01
N SER A 557 7.55 37.34 0.91
CA SER A 557 8.78 37.97 1.42
C SER A 557 8.78 38.12 2.95
N GLY A 558 7.62 38.29 3.57
CA GLY A 558 7.50 38.44 5.02
C GLY A 558 7.77 37.16 5.82
N ALA A 559 7.33 36.00 5.30
CA ALA A 559 7.51 34.71 5.99
C ALA A 559 8.98 34.27 6.06
N ALA A 560 9.76 34.53 5.01
CA ALA A 560 11.18 34.24 4.97
C ALA A 560 12.01 35.16 5.88
N GLU A 561 11.57 36.39 6.13
CA GLU A 561 12.23 37.36 7.00
C GLU A 561 11.86 37.14 8.48
N PHE A 562 10.62 36.71 8.76
CA PHE A 562 10.13 36.35 10.10
C PHE A 562 10.83 35.09 10.65
N ILE A 563 11.07 34.08 9.81
CA ILE A 563 11.81 32.86 10.20
C ILE A 563 13.29 33.14 10.46
N ARG A 564 13.85 34.20 9.86
CA ARG A 564 15.28 34.53 9.97
C ARG A 564 15.64 35.37 11.20
N THR A 565 14.67 36.02 11.82
CA THR A 565 14.88 36.98 12.92
C THR A 565 14.67 36.41 14.32
N ASN A 566 14.13 35.19 14.47
CA ASN A 566 13.73 34.63 15.77
C ASN A 566 14.52 33.39 16.24
N GLU A 567 15.84 33.36 16.06
CA GLU A 567 16.72 32.50 16.85
C GLU A 567 17.81 33.32 17.53
N LEU A 568 17.63 33.55 18.85
CA LEU A 568 18.60 33.75 19.94
C LEU A 568 18.12 34.82 20.93
N ASN A 569 17.39 34.40 21.98
CA ASN A 569 17.72 34.82 23.34
C ASN A 569 17.06 33.93 24.39
N THR A 570 17.92 33.18 25.09
CA THR A 570 17.67 32.59 26.40
C THR A 570 17.63 33.69 27.46
N ALA A 571 16.49 33.89 28.13
CA ALA A 571 16.33 34.27 29.54
C ALA A 571 14.90 34.77 29.82
N ASP A 572 14.33 34.26 30.91
CA ASP A 572 13.22 34.76 31.73
C ASP A 572 12.23 35.79 31.16
N GLY A 573 10.95 35.41 31.16
CA GLY A 573 9.83 36.36 31.08
C GLY A 573 8.61 35.78 30.37
N GLY A 574 7.58 35.42 31.13
CA GLY A 574 6.34 34.87 30.60
C GLY A 574 5.54 35.88 29.78
N PHE A 575 4.77 35.36 28.81
CA PHE A 575 3.67 36.09 28.18
C PHE A 575 2.42 35.21 28.10
N SER A 576 1.30 35.81 28.47
CA SER A 576 -0.02 35.22 28.67
C SER A 576 -0.76 34.92 27.37
N LYS A 577 -1.48 33.79 27.39
CA LYS A 577 -2.52 33.42 26.43
C LYS A 577 -3.72 34.36 26.58
N GLU A 578 -3.91 35.31 25.67
CA GLU A 578 -5.19 35.92 25.29
C GLU A 578 -4.91 37.05 24.30
N GLY A 579 -5.32 36.88 23.04
CA GLY A 579 -5.14 37.90 22.01
C GLY A 579 -4.72 37.36 20.64
N PHE A 580 -5.49 36.41 20.08
CA PHE A 580 -5.57 36.15 18.64
C PHE A 580 -6.81 35.28 18.39
N ARG A 581 -7.98 35.85 18.68
CA ARG A 581 -9.29 35.22 18.37
C ARG A 581 -10.36 36.17 17.84
N ASP A 582 -10.10 37.47 17.79
CA ASP A 582 -11.08 38.47 17.35
C ASP A 582 -10.49 39.38 16.28
N GLU A 583 -10.38 38.89 15.04
CA GLU A 583 -10.27 39.74 13.85
C GLU A 583 -10.53 38.91 12.59
N LEU A 584 -11.80 38.53 12.36
CA LEU A 584 -12.36 38.23 11.02
C LEU A 584 -13.88 37.91 11.10
N ILE A 585 -14.66 38.73 11.81
CA ILE A 585 -16.12 38.81 11.63
C ILE A 585 -16.57 40.28 11.80
N VAL A 586 -17.27 40.81 10.78
CA VAL A 586 -17.99 42.11 10.69
C VAL A 586 -17.05 43.32 10.49
N GLU A 587 -17.11 44.11 9.41
CA GLU A 587 -18.26 44.71 8.76
C GLU A 587 -17.88 45.31 7.38
N ASN A 588 -18.64 44.99 6.32
CA ASN A 588 -19.18 46.04 5.43
C ASN A 588 -20.22 45.46 4.47
N THR A 589 -21.43 45.36 4.99
CA THR A 589 -22.68 45.39 4.23
C THR A 589 -22.94 46.80 3.70
N LYS A 590 -23.19 46.98 2.39
CA LYS A 590 -24.45 47.55 1.85
C LYS A 590 -24.45 47.72 0.32
N LYS A 591 -25.64 47.42 -0.24
CA LYS A 591 -26.14 47.49 -1.63
C LYS A 591 -25.68 46.32 -2.51
N GLY A 592 -26.51 45.39 -2.94
CA GLY A 592 -27.97 45.30 -3.01
C GLY A 592 -28.35 44.83 -4.40
N GLU A 593 -28.45 43.51 -4.62
CA GLU A 593 -29.24 42.84 -5.65
C GLU A 593 -29.14 41.33 -5.44
N ALA A 594 -30.28 40.65 -5.51
CA ALA A 594 -30.43 39.23 -5.26
C ALA A 594 -30.15 38.41 -6.52
N VAL A 595 -29.28 37.39 -6.42
CA VAL A 595 -29.27 36.22 -7.31
C VAL A 595 -28.84 35.01 -6.47
N GLY A 596 -29.68 33.97 -6.45
CA GLY A 596 -29.38 32.67 -5.87
C GLY A 596 -28.62 31.76 -6.83
N GLY A 597 -27.99 30.74 -6.26
CA GLY A 597 -27.38 29.57 -6.91
C GLY A 597 -26.67 28.81 -5.79
N ASP A 598 -27.10 27.65 -5.30
CA ASP A 598 -27.79 26.50 -5.88
C ASP A 598 -27.10 25.89 -7.12
N GLU A 599 -26.84 24.60 -6.96
CA GLU A 599 -26.37 23.57 -7.89
C GLU A 599 -24.87 23.52 -8.25
N MET A 600 -24.22 22.42 -7.84
CA MET A 600 -23.80 21.35 -8.77
C MET A 600 -23.38 20.08 -8.01
N LEU A 601 -24.37 19.22 -7.75
CA LEU A 601 -24.27 17.77 -7.66
C LEU A 601 -25.45 17.20 -8.47
N ALA A 602 -25.15 16.51 -9.57
CA ALA A 602 -25.94 15.47 -10.25
C ALA A 602 -25.13 15.06 -11.50
N ASP A 603 -24.47 13.89 -11.54
CA ASP A 603 -25.00 12.53 -11.74
C ASP A 603 -25.04 12.12 -13.22
N VAL A 604 -24.39 10.97 -13.51
CA VAL A 604 -24.78 9.91 -14.49
C VAL A 604 -24.44 10.23 -15.97
N GLU A 605 -23.85 9.38 -16.82
CA GLU A 605 -24.02 7.94 -17.10
C GLU A 605 -22.88 7.40 -18.01
N ASP A 606 -22.70 6.07 -18.03
CA ASP A 606 -21.83 5.27 -18.90
C ASP A 606 -22.13 5.39 -20.41
N GLY A 607 -21.16 4.99 -21.25
CA GLY A 607 -21.40 4.76 -22.68
C GLY A 607 -20.18 4.29 -23.46
N ASP A 608 -19.77 3.04 -23.24
CA ASP A 608 -19.03 2.24 -24.22
C ASP A 608 -20.02 1.86 -25.33
N ASP A 609 -19.74 2.18 -26.61
CA ASP A 609 -20.26 1.34 -27.67
C ASP A 609 -19.54 1.46 -29.02
N SER A 610 -19.38 0.27 -29.59
CA SER A 610 -18.78 -0.07 -30.86
C SER A 610 -19.59 0.40 -32.08
N ASN A 611 -18.84 0.87 -33.07
CA ASN A 611 -18.96 0.65 -34.52
C ASN A 611 -20.22 -0.09 -35.04
N ARG A 612 -21.08 0.63 -35.81
CA ARG A 612 -21.83 0.06 -36.94
C ARG A 612 -22.34 1.14 -37.90
N ASP A 613 -21.77 1.10 -39.10
CA ASP A 613 -22.35 1.28 -40.43
C ASP A 613 -23.39 2.38 -40.69
N ALA A 614 -22.95 3.34 -41.51
CA ALA A 614 -23.74 4.26 -42.29
C ALA A 614 -24.58 3.53 -43.35
N PHE A 615 -25.86 3.89 -43.49
CA PHE A 615 -26.52 4.13 -44.78
C PHE A 615 -27.98 4.66 -44.59
N THR A 616 -28.35 5.57 -45.51
CA THR A 616 -29.67 6.03 -45.97
C THR A 616 -30.56 6.97 -45.13
N ASP A 617 -30.57 8.23 -45.58
CA ASP A 617 -31.69 9.14 -45.92
C ASP A 617 -33.14 8.84 -45.45
N SER A 618 -33.69 9.84 -44.73
CA SER A 618 -34.94 10.62 -44.96
C SER A 618 -36.24 9.96 -45.49
N PRO A 619 -37.43 10.60 -45.32
CA PRO A 619 -38.03 11.31 -44.18
C PRO A 619 -39.52 10.91 -43.97
N ASP A 620 -40.26 11.71 -43.18
CA ASP A 620 -41.74 11.89 -43.15
C ASP A 620 -42.56 11.40 -41.94
N GLU A 621 -42.84 12.41 -41.12
CA GLU A 621 -44.14 12.92 -40.63
C GLU A 621 -45.12 12.13 -39.75
N PRO A 622 -45.86 12.85 -38.87
CA PRO A 622 -46.59 12.26 -37.75
C PRO A 622 -48.12 12.28 -37.87
N ALA A 623 -48.74 11.52 -36.96
CA ALA A 623 -50.03 11.79 -36.31
C ALA A 623 -51.35 11.61 -37.10
N LYS A 624 -51.96 10.43 -36.85
CA LYS A 624 -53.35 10.19 -36.36
C LYS A 624 -54.47 11.13 -36.85
N LYS A 625 -55.49 10.53 -37.51
CA LYS A 625 -56.89 10.47 -37.00
C LYS A 625 -57.87 9.70 -37.91
N LYS A 626 -58.74 8.93 -37.23
CA LYS A 626 -60.06 8.39 -37.66
C LYS A 626 -59.98 7.28 -38.75
N GLN A 627 -60.78 6.21 -38.78
CA GLN A 627 -62.14 6.01 -38.29
C GLN A 627 -62.49 4.51 -38.30
N THR A 628 -63.32 4.09 -37.33
CA THR A 628 -64.38 3.06 -37.42
C THR A 628 -64.09 1.57 -37.76
N ARG A 629 -64.44 0.76 -36.75
CA ARG A 629 -65.37 -0.40 -36.77
C ARG A 629 -64.92 -1.76 -37.34
N ARG A 630 -64.90 -2.69 -36.38
CA ARG A 630 -65.56 -4.02 -36.33
C ARG A 630 -64.94 -5.18 -37.10
N SER A 631 -64.75 -6.26 -36.33
CA SER A 631 -65.05 -7.66 -36.67
C SER A 631 -64.05 -8.27 -37.66
N THR A 632 -63.42 -9.42 -37.44
CA THR A 632 -63.84 -10.66 -36.77
C THR A 632 -62.61 -11.58 -36.76
N ARG A 633 -62.56 -12.52 -35.80
CA ARG A 633 -62.08 -13.93 -35.88
C ARG A 633 -60.99 -14.27 -36.92
N ALA A 634 -59.94 -14.99 -36.56
CA ALA A 634 -59.96 -16.23 -35.78
C ALA A 634 -58.66 -16.44 -34.99
#